data_AF-A0A6A5VE98-F1
#
_entry.id   AF-A0A6A5VE98-F1
#
_cell.length_a   1.000
_cell.length_b   1.000
_cell.length_c   1.000
_cell.angle_alpha   90.00
_cell.angle_beta   90.00
_cell.angle_gamma   90.00
#
_symmetry.space_group_name_H-M   'P 1'
#
loop_
_entity.id
_entity.type
_entity.pdbx_description
1 polymer ?
#
loop_
_entity_poly.entity_id
_entity_poly.type
_entity_poly.pdbx_seq_one_letter_code
_entity_poly.pdbx_strand_id
1 'polypeptide(L)'
;MTKRTRATMDTTTIRAVPKPHRLGLNGLATHGKNFSHLNALLQALATAGHSASNDWHKLWHGTQKLDSARVGYRVRYKSKISGGRKPASIKRHGAELSYLDEDLVSQKSFFLCEKCHTTRTPACLFDLDHGTAHIKLHLRKAHQIDPNTGLIPPTVVRREAIKGLYYAPYYLAPLYFLVVAYFIRI
;
A
#
# COMPACT_ATOMS: atom_id res chain seq x y z
N MET A 1 25.94 -56.51 -12.73
CA MET A 1 26.13 -55.77 -11.47
C MET A 1 27.22 -54.70 -11.68
N THR A 2 26.82 -53.48 -12.04
CA THR A 2 27.76 -52.38 -12.32
C THR A 2 27.65 -51.32 -11.24
N LYS A 3 28.70 -51.22 -10.40
CA LYS A 3 28.81 -50.25 -9.31
C LYS A 3 29.01 -48.85 -9.89
N ARG A 4 28.04 -47.96 -9.70
CA ARG A 4 28.19 -46.51 -9.94
C ARG A 4 28.81 -45.87 -8.70
N THR A 5 30.03 -45.37 -8.83
CA THR A 5 30.71 -44.53 -7.85
C THR A 5 30.12 -43.11 -7.90
N ARG A 6 29.76 -42.58 -6.73
CA ARG A 6 29.16 -41.25 -6.54
C ARG A 6 30.32 -40.26 -6.32
N ALA A 7 30.48 -39.30 -7.23
CA ALA A 7 31.44 -38.22 -7.06
C ALA A 7 30.95 -37.28 -5.95
N THR A 8 31.78 -37.11 -4.91
CA THR A 8 31.66 -36.09 -3.88
C THR A 8 32.01 -34.73 -4.49
N MET A 9 31.07 -33.79 -4.48
CA MET A 9 31.34 -32.39 -4.85
C MET A 9 31.99 -31.67 -3.67
N ASP A 10 33.19 -31.18 -3.90
CA ASP A 10 33.93 -30.32 -2.98
C ASP A 10 33.21 -28.98 -2.80
N THR A 11 32.83 -28.70 -1.55
CA THR A 11 32.29 -27.41 -1.11
C THR A 11 33.43 -26.40 -1.16
N THR A 12 33.44 -25.61 -2.23
CA THR A 12 34.41 -24.52 -2.39
C THR A 12 34.01 -23.38 -1.46
N THR A 13 34.74 -23.25 -0.35
CA THR A 13 34.68 -22.15 0.60
C THR A 13 34.92 -20.83 -0.12
N ILE A 14 33.84 -20.04 -0.31
CA ILE A 14 33.93 -18.67 -0.83
C ILE A 14 34.63 -17.82 0.25
N ARG A 15 35.89 -17.45 -0.03
CA ARG A 15 36.66 -16.52 0.78
C ARG A 15 35.94 -15.16 0.83
N ALA A 16 35.75 -14.66 2.04
CA ALA A 16 35.20 -13.34 2.31
C ALA A 16 36.03 -12.26 1.61
N VAL A 17 35.35 -11.45 0.78
CA VAL A 17 35.92 -10.23 0.22
C VAL A 17 36.13 -9.23 1.37
N PRO A 18 37.34 -8.69 1.58
CA PRO A 18 37.57 -7.68 2.60
C PRO A 18 36.76 -6.41 2.26
N LYS A 19 35.97 -5.94 3.23
CA LYS A 19 35.27 -4.65 3.18
C LYS A 19 36.25 -3.53 2.83
N PRO A 20 35.95 -2.63 1.87
CA PRO A 20 36.75 -1.44 1.69
C PRO A 20 36.69 -0.59 2.96
N HIS A 21 37.87 -0.22 3.45
CA HIS A 21 38.08 0.74 4.52
C HIS A 21 37.28 2.01 4.23
N ARG A 22 36.33 2.30 5.11
CA ARG A 22 35.62 3.58 5.15
C ARG A 22 36.63 4.63 5.62
N LEU A 23 37.21 5.37 4.68
CA LEU A 23 37.98 6.56 5.00
C LEU A 23 37.08 7.50 5.81
N GLY A 24 37.57 7.87 6.99
CA GLY A 24 36.87 8.74 7.93
C GLY A 24 36.63 10.11 7.32
N LEU A 25 35.35 10.47 7.14
CA LEU A 25 34.89 11.84 7.01
C LEU A 25 34.59 12.38 8.41
N ASN A 26 35.64 12.54 9.21
CA ASN A 26 35.60 13.37 10.41
C ASN A 26 36.07 14.76 10.00
N GLY A 27 35.13 15.66 9.72
CA GLY A 27 35.45 17.04 9.39
C GLY A 27 34.41 17.73 8.54
N LEU A 28 33.16 17.78 8.99
CA LEU A 28 32.27 18.86 8.55
C LEU A 28 31.41 19.31 9.74
N ALA A 29 32.00 20.21 10.51
CA ALA A 29 31.32 20.97 11.54
C ALA A 29 30.11 21.70 10.93
N THR A 30 28.92 21.23 11.34
CA THR A 30 27.77 22.04 11.74
C THR A 30 27.72 23.47 11.18
N HIS A 31 27.24 23.59 9.94
CA HIS A 31 26.49 24.79 9.55
C HIS A 31 25.01 24.42 9.64
N GLY A 32 24.36 24.82 10.73
CA GLY A 32 22.92 24.70 10.97
C GLY A 32 22.13 25.54 9.97
N LYS A 33 22.09 25.10 8.71
CA LYS A 33 21.25 25.67 7.66
C LYS A 33 19.98 24.84 7.59
N ASN A 34 18.96 25.33 8.31
CA ASN A 34 17.52 25.06 8.14
C ASN A 34 17.16 23.97 7.11
N PHE A 35 17.21 22.70 7.53
CA PHE A 35 16.68 21.56 6.76
C PHE A 35 15.17 21.70 6.45
N SER A 36 14.45 22.57 7.16
CA SER A 36 13.06 22.91 6.89
C SER A 36 12.86 23.48 5.49
N HIS A 37 13.80 24.29 4.98
CA HIS A 37 13.66 24.93 3.67
C HIS A 37 13.94 23.97 2.50
N LEU A 38 14.87 23.03 2.69
CA LEU A 38 15.14 21.97 1.71
C LEU A 38 14.03 20.92 1.68
N ASN A 39 13.46 20.55 2.83
CA ASN A 39 12.26 19.72 2.86
C ASN A 39 11.07 20.43 2.20
N ALA A 40 10.86 21.73 2.46
CA ALA A 40 9.81 22.50 1.80
C ALA A 40 9.96 22.54 0.27
N LEU A 41 11.19 22.71 -0.24
CA LEU A 41 11.47 22.66 -1.69
C LEU A 41 11.30 21.26 -2.29
N LEU A 42 11.67 20.20 -1.57
CA LEU A 42 11.41 18.82 -1.95
C LEU A 42 9.91 18.50 -1.94
N GLN A 43 9.14 19.03 -0.99
CA GLN A 43 7.68 18.94 -0.94
C GLN A 43 7.02 19.72 -2.11
N ALA A 44 7.56 20.90 -2.46
CA ALA A 44 7.08 21.72 -3.58
C ALA A 44 7.33 21.04 -4.94
N LEU A 45 8.48 20.38 -5.11
CA LEU A 45 8.78 19.60 -6.33
C LEU A 45 7.98 18.30 -6.39
N ALA A 46 7.65 17.69 -5.25
CA ALA A 46 6.76 16.53 -5.19
C ALA A 46 5.29 16.88 -5.56
N THR A 47 4.85 18.11 -5.30
CA THR A 47 3.50 18.60 -5.59
C THR A 47 3.31 19.04 -7.05
N ALA A 48 4.38 19.32 -7.79
CA ALA A 48 4.33 19.75 -9.18
C ALA A 48 3.82 18.69 -10.19
N GLY A 49 3.52 17.47 -9.76
CA GLY A 49 3.04 16.39 -10.64
C GLY A 49 1.63 15.85 -10.35
N HIS A 50 1.12 15.99 -9.14
CA HIS A 50 -0.20 15.47 -8.73
C HIS A 50 -0.71 16.31 -7.55
N SER A 51 -1.65 17.21 -7.82
CA SER A 51 -2.27 18.11 -6.83
C SER A 51 -3.33 17.37 -6.00
N ALA A 52 -2.97 16.24 -5.39
CA ALA A 52 -3.75 15.75 -4.27
C ALA A 52 -3.62 16.80 -3.16
N SER A 53 -4.74 17.40 -2.74
CA SER A 53 -4.73 18.28 -1.57
C SER A 53 -4.10 17.51 -0.41
N ASN A 54 -2.96 18.01 0.08
CA ASN A 54 -2.07 17.35 1.02
C ASN A 54 -2.67 17.27 2.45
N ASP A 55 -3.80 16.58 2.60
CA ASP A 55 -4.46 16.33 3.89
C ASP A 55 -3.77 15.18 4.63
N TRP A 56 -2.50 15.38 5.01
CA TRP A 56 -1.66 14.41 5.74
C TRP A 56 -2.28 13.89 7.03
N HIS A 57 -3.14 14.70 7.64
CA HIS A 57 -3.80 14.35 8.91
C HIS A 57 -4.90 13.29 8.77
N LYS A 58 -5.20 12.84 7.55
CA LYS A 58 -6.29 11.89 7.24
C LYS A 58 -5.79 10.64 6.53
N LEU A 59 -4.66 10.12 6.98
CA LEU A 59 -4.12 8.86 6.51
C LEU A 59 -4.68 7.71 7.36
N TRP A 60 -5.47 6.83 6.72
CA TRP A 60 -6.09 5.69 7.35
C TRP A 60 -5.74 4.39 6.64
N HIS A 61 -5.29 3.41 7.42
CA HIS A 61 -5.00 2.04 7.02
C HIS A 61 -6.02 1.10 7.68
N GLY A 62 -7.06 0.73 6.92
CA GLY A 62 -8.18 -0.04 7.47
C GLY A 62 -8.95 0.75 8.53
N THR A 63 -8.86 0.33 9.79
CA THR A 63 -9.45 1.04 10.95
C THR A 63 -8.43 1.88 11.71
N GLN A 64 -7.15 1.77 11.37
CA GLN A 64 -6.07 2.44 12.08
C GLN A 64 -5.71 3.76 11.40
N LYS A 65 -5.69 4.84 12.17
CA LYS A 65 -5.16 6.13 11.72
C LYS A 65 -3.64 6.12 11.84
N LEU A 66 -2.93 6.48 10.77
CA LEU A 66 -1.48 6.62 10.79
C LEU A 66 -1.07 8.01 11.27
N ASP A 67 0.05 8.06 12.00
CA ASP A 67 0.64 9.33 12.42
C ASP A 67 1.34 10.01 11.25
N SER A 68 0.90 11.22 10.92
CA SER A 68 1.48 12.04 9.85
C SER A 68 2.95 12.36 10.07
N ALA A 69 3.43 12.44 11.32
CA ALA A 69 4.84 12.75 11.60
C ALA A 69 5.80 11.63 11.17
N ARG A 70 5.27 10.40 11.04
CA ARG A 70 6.03 9.18 10.70
C ARG A 70 5.91 8.78 9.24
N VAL A 71 5.07 9.49 8.48
CA VAL A 71 4.84 9.24 7.06
C VAL A 71 5.82 10.09 6.24
N GLY A 72 6.65 9.41 5.47
CA GLY A 72 7.55 10.00 4.49
C GLY A 72 7.08 9.74 3.05
N TYR A 73 7.38 10.69 2.17
CA TYR A 73 7.27 10.45 0.73
C TYR A 73 8.48 9.71 0.20
N ARG A 74 8.24 8.67 -0.58
CA ARG A 74 9.32 8.01 -1.31
C ARG A 74 9.60 8.77 -2.60
N VAL A 75 10.67 9.58 -2.59
CA VAL A 75 11.13 10.31 -3.77
C VAL A 75 11.44 9.31 -4.89
N ARG A 76 10.98 9.63 -6.10
CA ARG A 76 11.20 8.79 -7.30
C ARG A 76 12.71 8.62 -7.51
N TYR A 77 13.14 7.39 -7.88
CA TYR A 77 14.51 7.14 -8.31
C TYR A 77 14.96 8.19 -9.34
N LYS A 78 16.18 8.72 -9.21
CA LYS A 78 16.73 9.74 -10.12
C LYS A 78 16.59 9.35 -11.61
N SER A 79 16.79 8.06 -11.93
CA SER A 79 16.63 7.51 -13.29
C SER A 79 15.20 7.56 -13.84
N LYS A 80 14.18 7.69 -12.99
CA LYS A 80 12.80 7.99 -13.41
C LYS A 80 12.57 9.47 -13.66
N ILE A 81 13.24 10.33 -12.89
CA ILE A 81 13.17 11.78 -13.08
C ILE A 81 13.84 12.15 -14.41
N SER A 82 14.94 11.47 -14.76
CA SER A 82 15.63 11.65 -16.04
C SER A 82 14.88 11.04 -17.26
N GLY A 83 13.64 10.59 -17.09
CA GLY A 83 12.78 10.12 -18.20
C GLY A 83 13.11 8.74 -18.78
N GLY A 84 14.17 8.06 -18.33
CA GLY A 84 14.63 6.81 -18.93
C GLY A 84 13.73 5.58 -18.70
N ARG A 85 12.75 5.67 -17.79
CA ARG A 85 11.85 4.55 -17.47
C ARG A 85 10.40 4.99 -17.38
N LYS A 86 9.52 4.29 -18.09
CA LYS A 86 8.06 4.47 -17.95
C LYS A 86 7.65 4.20 -16.49
N PRO A 87 6.88 5.09 -15.84
CA PRO A 87 6.38 4.84 -14.50
C PRO A 87 5.46 3.63 -14.50
N ALA A 88 5.43 2.89 -13.39
CA ALA A 88 4.46 1.82 -13.20
C ALA A 88 3.06 2.43 -13.28
N SER A 89 2.16 1.75 -14.00
CA SER A 89 0.87 2.32 -14.36
C SER A 89 -0.03 2.62 -13.15
N ILE A 90 0.06 1.82 -12.08
CA ILE A 90 -0.60 2.08 -10.79
C ILE A 90 -0.24 3.43 -10.17
N LYS A 91 0.98 3.94 -10.43
CA LYS A 91 1.47 5.20 -9.84
C LYS A 91 0.82 6.44 -10.45
N ARG A 92 -0.05 6.28 -11.46
CA ARG A 92 -0.86 7.36 -12.01
C ARG A 92 -2.08 7.69 -11.15
N HIS A 93 -2.46 6.77 -10.25
CA HIS A 93 -3.71 6.82 -9.47
C HIS A 93 -3.46 6.95 -7.96
N GLY A 94 -2.23 7.25 -7.57
CA GLY A 94 -1.83 7.27 -6.17
C GLY A 94 -0.34 7.47 -5.96
N ALA A 95 0.04 7.56 -4.69
CA ALA A 95 1.41 7.79 -4.26
C ALA A 95 1.93 6.60 -3.43
N GLU A 96 3.24 6.37 -3.50
CA GLU A 96 3.92 5.42 -2.62
C GLU A 96 4.47 6.20 -1.42
N LEU A 97 4.09 5.76 -0.23
CA LEU A 97 4.50 6.32 1.05
C LEU A 97 5.41 5.33 1.78
N SER A 98 6.38 5.84 2.50
CA SER A 98 7.17 5.08 3.47
C SER A 98 6.72 5.47 4.86
N TYR A 99 6.37 4.51 5.70
CA TYR A 99 6.02 4.74 7.09
C TYR A 99 7.09 4.17 8.00
N LEU A 100 7.53 4.96 8.96
CA LEU A 100 8.48 4.51 9.97
C LEU A 100 7.70 3.85 11.11
N ASP A 101 7.96 2.58 11.40
CA ASP A 101 7.36 1.84 12.51
C ASP A 101 7.88 2.36 13.88
N GLU A 102 7.29 1.89 14.99
CA GLU A 102 7.56 2.45 16.33
C GLU A 102 8.99 2.24 16.76
N ASP A 103 9.61 1.17 16.27
CA ASP A 103 10.99 0.82 16.53
C ASP A 103 11.99 1.79 15.86
N LEU A 104 11.53 2.71 15.00
CA LEU A 104 12.36 3.62 14.18
C LEU A 104 13.36 2.93 13.24
N VAL A 105 13.39 1.59 13.23
CA VAL A 105 14.31 0.76 12.44
C VAL A 105 13.57 0.15 11.24
N SER A 106 12.33 -0.31 11.46
CA SER A 106 11.47 -0.90 10.44
C SER A 106 10.76 0.19 9.63
N GLN A 107 10.78 0.04 8.31
CA GLN A 107 10.05 0.90 7.38
C GLN A 107 9.07 0.05 6.58
N LYS A 108 7.79 0.42 6.62
CA LYS A 108 6.74 -0.18 5.80
C LYS A 108 6.47 0.69 4.59
N SER A 109 6.16 0.04 3.47
CA SER A 109 5.78 0.75 2.24
C SER A 109 4.28 0.64 2.04
N PHE A 110 3.62 1.78 1.85
CA PHE A 110 2.20 1.86 1.58
C PHE A 110 1.93 2.51 0.22
N PHE A 111 0.81 2.15 -0.39
CA PHE A 111 0.25 2.84 -1.54
C PHE A 111 -1.00 3.60 -1.11
N LEU A 112 -0.99 4.91 -1.28
CA LEU A 112 -2.12 5.79 -1.04
C LEU A 112 -2.91 5.94 -2.33
N CYS A 113 -4.16 5.49 -2.36
CA CYS A 113 -5.04 5.72 -3.49
C CYS A 113 -5.62 7.15 -3.44
N GLU A 114 -5.36 7.93 -4.50
CA GLU A 114 -5.77 9.32 -4.61
C GLU A 114 -7.30 9.49 -4.51
N LYS A 115 -8.06 8.66 -5.25
CA LYS A 115 -9.53 8.74 -5.25
C LYS A 115 -10.12 8.44 -3.86
N CYS A 116 -9.69 7.35 -3.22
CA CYS A 116 -10.12 7.00 -1.86
C CYS A 116 -9.73 8.05 -0.81
N HIS A 117 -8.59 8.70 -0.98
CA HIS A 117 -8.16 9.77 -0.10
C HIS A 117 -9.03 11.02 -0.26
N THR A 118 -9.31 11.44 -1.50
CA THR A 118 -10.20 12.56 -1.81
C THR A 118 -11.62 12.35 -1.29
N THR A 119 -12.15 11.13 -1.39
CA THR A 119 -13.47 10.77 -0.84
C THR A 119 -13.48 10.53 0.68
N ARG A 120 -12.32 10.65 1.33
CA ARG A 120 -12.14 10.48 2.79
C ARG A 120 -12.58 9.10 3.30
N THR A 121 -12.41 8.06 2.50
CA THR A 121 -12.63 6.69 2.95
C THR A 121 -11.55 6.24 3.94
N PRO A 122 -11.90 5.51 5.01
CA PRO A 122 -10.93 5.05 6.02
C PRO A 122 -9.96 3.96 5.50
N ALA A 123 -10.24 3.33 4.35
CA ALA A 123 -9.35 2.33 3.77
C ALA A 123 -8.65 2.85 2.51
N CYS A 124 -7.97 4.00 2.61
CA CYS A 124 -7.29 4.64 1.47
C CYS A 124 -5.82 4.22 1.28
N LEU A 125 -5.22 3.56 2.27
CA LEU A 125 -3.87 3.01 2.24
C LEU A 125 -3.86 1.49 2.05
N PHE A 126 -2.89 1.02 1.28
CA PHE A 126 -2.69 -0.40 0.95
C PHE A 126 -1.23 -0.80 1.18
N ASP A 127 -0.99 -1.92 1.85
CA ASP A 127 0.36 -2.46 2.09
C ASP A 127 1.04 -2.86 0.77
N LEU A 128 2.25 -2.38 0.50
CA LEU A 128 3.01 -2.80 -0.69
C LEU A 128 3.81 -4.10 -0.48
N ASP A 129 3.95 -4.55 0.76
CA ASP A 129 4.78 -5.71 1.12
C ASP A 129 4.23 -7.02 0.52
N HIS A 130 2.92 -7.12 0.32
CA HIS A 130 2.25 -8.26 -0.33
C HIS A 130 2.11 -8.11 -1.87
N GLY A 131 2.89 -7.19 -2.47
CA GLY A 131 2.87 -6.93 -3.91
C GLY A 131 1.71 -6.04 -4.36
N THR A 132 1.55 -5.86 -5.67
CA THR A 132 0.62 -4.83 -6.21
C THR A 132 -0.74 -5.38 -6.67
N ALA A 133 -0.97 -6.68 -6.56
CA ALA A 133 -2.16 -7.34 -7.10
C ALA A 133 -3.46 -6.85 -6.44
N HIS A 134 -3.46 -6.67 -5.11
CA HIS A 134 -4.62 -6.20 -4.36
C HIS A 134 -4.91 -4.71 -4.65
N ILE A 135 -3.89 -3.88 -4.89
CA ILE A 135 -4.07 -2.49 -5.35
C ILE A 135 -4.76 -2.48 -6.71
N LYS A 136 -4.29 -3.30 -7.66
CA LYS A 136 -4.94 -3.43 -8.98
C LYS A 136 -6.38 -3.92 -8.88
N LEU A 137 -6.65 -4.84 -7.94
CA LEU A 137 -8.00 -5.32 -7.68
C LEU A 137 -8.89 -4.21 -7.08
N HIS A 138 -8.36 -3.44 -6.13
CA HIS A 138 -9.05 -2.30 -5.53
C HIS A 138 -9.40 -1.24 -6.58
N LEU A 139 -8.42 -0.80 -7.40
CA LEU A 139 -8.66 0.17 -8.48
C LEU A 139 -9.76 -0.29 -9.45
N ARG A 140 -9.80 -1.59 -9.79
CA ARG A 140 -10.84 -2.16 -10.66
C ARG A 140 -12.21 -2.23 -9.98
N LYS A 141 -12.27 -2.67 -8.73
CA LYS A 141 -13.55 -2.87 -8.01
C LYS A 141 -14.15 -1.56 -7.51
N ALA A 142 -13.36 -0.75 -6.82
CA ALA A 142 -13.82 0.47 -6.16
C ALA A 142 -13.90 1.67 -7.11
N HIS A 143 -13.02 1.73 -8.12
CA HIS A 143 -12.93 2.89 -9.00
C HIS A 143 -13.17 2.59 -10.47
N GLN A 144 -13.41 1.32 -10.83
CA GLN A 144 -13.60 0.88 -12.23
C GLN A 144 -12.47 1.37 -13.14
N ILE A 145 -11.23 1.35 -12.65
CA ILE A 145 -10.03 1.70 -13.42
C ILE A 145 -9.26 0.42 -13.68
N ASP A 146 -8.95 0.11 -14.94
CA ASP A 146 -7.93 -0.89 -15.24
C ASP A 146 -6.53 -0.25 -15.19
N PRO A 147 -5.69 -0.61 -14.20
CA PRO A 147 -4.38 -0.02 -14.06
C PRO A 147 -3.44 -0.35 -15.20
N ASN A 148 -3.63 -1.42 -15.99
CA ASN A 148 -2.67 -1.74 -17.05
C ASN A 148 -2.93 -0.92 -18.33
N THR A 149 -4.19 -0.76 -18.70
CA THR A 149 -4.60 -0.04 -19.91
C THR A 149 -4.87 1.44 -19.64
N GLY A 150 -5.17 1.81 -18.40
CA GLY A 150 -5.64 3.15 -18.04
C GLY A 150 -7.05 3.46 -18.57
N LEU A 151 -7.68 2.49 -19.22
CA LEU A 151 -9.05 2.61 -19.71
C LEU A 151 -10.00 2.19 -18.59
N ILE A 152 -11.11 2.90 -18.47
CA ILE A 152 -12.28 2.38 -17.76
C ILE A 152 -12.65 1.13 -18.56
N PRO A 153 -12.58 -0.10 -18.00
CA PRO A 153 -12.98 -1.28 -18.75
C PRO A 153 -14.39 -0.97 -19.27
N PRO A 154 -14.67 -1.24 -20.57
CA PRO A 154 -15.99 -0.95 -21.11
C PRO A 154 -16.97 -1.54 -20.11
N THR A 155 -17.83 -0.68 -19.56
CA THR A 155 -18.87 -1.14 -18.65
C THR A 155 -19.66 -2.13 -19.47
N VAL A 156 -19.30 -3.41 -19.35
CA VAL A 156 -20.23 -4.48 -19.62
C VAL A 156 -21.29 -4.14 -18.61
N VAL A 157 -22.32 -3.44 -19.08
CA VAL A 157 -23.55 -3.21 -18.34
C VAL A 157 -23.93 -4.62 -18.00
N ARG A 158 -23.55 -5.01 -16.77
CA ARG A 158 -23.89 -6.31 -16.24
C ARG A 158 -25.39 -6.12 -16.17
N ARG A 159 -26.09 -6.67 -17.16
CA ARG A 159 -27.51 -6.93 -17.04
C ARG A 159 -27.54 -7.84 -15.84
N GLU A 160 -27.60 -7.23 -14.66
CA GLU A 160 -28.13 -7.86 -13.48
C GLU A 160 -29.52 -8.24 -13.94
N ALA A 161 -29.61 -9.47 -14.45
CA ALA A 161 -30.83 -10.22 -14.42
C ALA A 161 -31.29 -10.03 -12.98
N ILE A 162 -32.33 -9.21 -12.85
CA ILE A 162 -33.07 -8.95 -11.64
C ILE A 162 -33.45 -10.34 -11.14
N LYS A 163 -32.60 -10.93 -10.29
CA LYS A 163 -33.01 -11.95 -9.34
C LYS A 163 -33.64 -11.19 -8.18
N GLY A 164 -34.67 -10.41 -8.52
CA GLY A 164 -35.75 -10.18 -7.61
C GLY A 164 -36.35 -11.54 -7.30
N LEU A 165 -36.70 -11.73 -6.03
CA LEU A 165 -37.26 -12.95 -5.46
C LEU A 165 -36.17 -14.02 -5.27
N TYR A 166 -35.66 -14.13 -4.05
CA TYR A 166 -35.72 -15.36 -3.25
C TYR A 166 -35.03 -15.10 -1.88
N TYR A 167 -35.85 -15.08 -0.82
CA TYR A 167 -35.52 -15.25 0.60
C TYR A 167 -34.92 -14.10 1.42
N ALA A 168 -35.81 -13.22 1.90
CA ALA A 168 -35.86 -12.88 3.33
C ALA A 168 -36.94 -13.80 3.96
N PRO A 169 -36.65 -14.58 5.03
CA PRO A 169 -36.99 -14.09 6.37
C PRO A 169 -36.14 -14.69 7.52
N TYR A 170 -35.39 -13.86 8.26
CA TYR A 170 -34.87 -14.24 9.59
C TYR A 170 -35.28 -13.28 10.71
N TYR A 171 -36.29 -12.43 10.48
CA TYR A 171 -36.76 -11.45 11.48
C TYR A 171 -38.04 -11.86 12.24
N LEU A 172 -38.44 -13.15 12.20
CA LEU A 172 -39.58 -13.67 12.98
C LEU A 172 -39.18 -14.60 14.14
N ALA A 173 -37.91 -14.65 14.52
CA ALA A 173 -37.44 -15.56 15.58
C ALA A 173 -37.67 -15.13 17.05
N PRO A 174 -37.97 -13.87 17.45
CA PRO A 174 -38.10 -13.57 18.89
C PRO A 174 -39.51 -13.77 19.47
N LEU A 175 -40.54 -14.05 18.67
CA LEU A 175 -41.92 -14.21 19.20
C LEU A 175 -42.26 -15.63 19.66
N TYR A 176 -41.47 -16.64 19.30
CA TYR A 176 -41.76 -18.03 19.68
C TYR A 176 -41.43 -18.34 21.16
N PHE A 177 -40.53 -17.57 21.78
CA PHE A 177 -40.16 -17.79 23.19
C PHE A 177 -41.20 -17.29 24.20
N LEU A 178 -42.07 -16.35 23.83
CA LEU A 178 -43.09 -15.82 24.76
C LEU A 178 -44.32 -16.72 24.89
N VAL A 179 -44.64 -17.53 23.87
CA VAL A 179 -45.80 -18.44 23.93
C VAL A 179 -45.51 -19.70 24.75
N VAL A 180 -44.28 -20.22 24.71
CA VAL A 180 -43.90 -21.43 25.48
C VAL A 180 -43.81 -21.13 26.99
N ALA A 181 -43.42 -19.91 27.38
CA ALA A 181 -43.38 -19.52 28.79
C ALA A 181 -44.77 -19.40 29.44
N TYR A 182 -45.84 -19.21 28.67
CA TYR A 182 -47.19 -19.06 29.20
C TYR A 182 -47.86 -20.40 29.56
N PHE A 183 -47.44 -21.52 28.96
CA PHE A 183 -48.06 -22.84 29.19
C PHE A 183 -47.44 -23.68 30.32
N ILE A 184 -46.35 -23.22 30.95
CA ILE A 184 -45.67 -23.97 32.04
C ILE A 184 -46.13 -23.49 33.43
N ARG A 185 -47.07 -22.54 33.51
CA ARG A 185 -47.50 -21.90 34.78
C ARG A 185 -48.99 -22.06 35.12
N ILE A 186 -49.60 -23.14 34.66
CA ILE A 186 -50.92 -23.66 35.09
C ILE A 186 -50.71 -25.11 35.51
#